data_AF-A0A7X4D5M5-F1
#
_entry.id   AF-A0A7X4D5M5-F1
#
_cell.length_a   1.000
_cell.length_b   1.000
_cell.length_c   1.000
_cell.angle_alpha   90.00
_cell.angle_beta   90.00
_cell.angle_gamma   90.00
#
_symmetry.space_group_name_H-M   'P 1'
#
loop_
_entity.id
_entity.type
_entity.pdbx_description
1 polymer ?
#
loop_
_entity_poly.entity_id
_entity_poly.type
_entity_poly.pdbx_seq_one_letter_code
_entity_poly.pdbx_strand_id
1 'polypeptide(L)'
;MQPKIKAKARCAEEEVGSISKVIVDPLSLEISHVVVREGNGQGVDRRVPIGQIQEIPNEEEIVLRGSIEEFKACPVLDRDAYVTHHDVEIAHLEDRLHVEPGEILVPLPQLEQGVPRRSFFMNMTHAIGTLIALPLAFPVLKYLMKPMYKPFDNSWFSVGNVRKIKKENIGYQFKFTRGFKEAFMPEQQIEKNIWVVKATPEVQKAVYGGKDKKFYDHKGDVVWVNKAKTPYIGFSGKCPHLGCGYKWRRTKNFPDGVFLCPCHLSIYDEAGKVLDGPAPRSLDVLPMQVNAAGEVQIIDVEYKAGVKGQIRLL
;
A
#
# COMPACT_ATOMS: atom_id res chain seq x y z
N MET A 1 -51.31 -26.19 -5.50
CA MET A 1 -50.79 -25.03 -6.25
C MET A 1 -49.27 -25.09 -6.22
N GLN A 2 -48.57 -24.65 -7.27
CA GLN A 2 -47.11 -24.60 -7.28
C GLN A 2 -46.64 -23.26 -6.70
N PRO A 3 -45.55 -23.22 -5.91
CA PRO A 3 -45.02 -21.96 -5.38
C PRO A 3 -44.41 -21.12 -6.50
N LYS A 4 -44.80 -19.84 -6.61
CA LYS A 4 -44.20 -18.90 -7.57
C LYS A 4 -42.87 -18.36 -7.04
N ILE A 5 -41.97 -18.04 -7.96
CA ILE A 5 -40.70 -17.41 -7.64
C ILE A 5 -40.95 -15.97 -7.16
N LYS A 6 -40.12 -15.49 -6.24
CA LYS A 6 -40.29 -14.25 -5.45
C LYS A 6 -41.37 -14.30 -4.36
N ALA A 7 -42.09 -15.42 -4.20
CA ALA A 7 -42.98 -15.59 -3.06
C ALA A 7 -42.20 -15.51 -1.74
N LYS A 8 -42.80 -14.89 -0.72
CA LYS A 8 -42.24 -14.78 0.62
C LYS A 8 -42.33 -16.11 1.34
N ALA A 9 -41.24 -16.55 1.96
CA ALA A 9 -41.21 -17.72 2.80
C ALA A 9 -41.36 -17.30 4.26
N ARG A 10 -42.29 -17.95 4.97
CA ARG A 10 -42.54 -17.74 6.40
C ARG A 10 -42.40 -19.04 7.17
N CYS A 11 -41.88 -18.97 8.39
CA CYS A 11 -41.97 -20.04 9.38
C CYS A 11 -42.93 -19.57 10.48
N ALA A 12 -44.07 -20.24 10.64
CA ALA A 12 -45.19 -19.75 11.46
C ALA A 12 -45.59 -18.30 11.06
N GLU A 13 -45.44 -17.31 11.96
CA GLU A 13 -45.81 -15.92 11.68
C GLU A 13 -44.65 -15.04 11.16
N GLU A 14 -43.40 -15.54 11.23
CA GLU A 14 -42.21 -14.75 10.89
C GLU A 14 -41.71 -14.99 9.46
N GLU A 15 -41.38 -13.90 8.76
CA GLU A 15 -40.79 -13.93 7.41
C GLU A 15 -39.31 -14.29 7.48
N VAL A 16 -38.92 -15.38 6.81
CA VAL A 16 -37.53 -15.87 6.78
C VAL A 16 -36.79 -15.47 5.50
N GLY A 17 -37.50 -15.15 4.42
CA GLY A 17 -36.89 -14.77 3.16
C GLY A 17 -37.85 -14.83 1.97
N SER A 18 -37.30 -14.91 0.76
CA SER A 18 -38.08 -15.07 -0.47
C SER A 18 -37.51 -16.17 -1.38
N ILE A 19 -38.37 -16.82 -2.14
CA ILE A 19 -37.95 -17.85 -3.10
C ILE A 19 -37.17 -17.18 -4.23
N SER A 20 -35.90 -17.53 -4.37
CA SER A 20 -35.02 -17.00 -5.41
C SER A 20 -34.95 -17.92 -6.63
N LYS A 21 -35.02 -19.24 -6.43
CA LYS A 21 -34.91 -20.27 -7.47
C LYS A 21 -35.67 -21.54 -7.10
N VAL A 22 -35.89 -22.43 -8.06
CA VAL A 22 -36.44 -23.78 -7.82
C VAL A 22 -35.46 -24.84 -8.31
N ILE A 23 -35.38 -25.95 -7.58
CA ILE A 23 -34.57 -27.11 -7.96
C ILE A 23 -35.50 -28.21 -8.44
N VAL A 24 -35.26 -28.67 -9.64
CA VAL A 24 -36.07 -29.69 -10.30
C VAL A 24 -35.30 -31.00 -10.34
N ASP A 25 -36.00 -32.10 -10.08
CA ASP A 25 -35.48 -33.43 -10.33
C ASP A 25 -35.67 -33.76 -11.83
N PRO A 26 -34.58 -33.98 -12.59
CA PRO A 26 -34.64 -34.22 -14.03
C PRO A 26 -35.34 -35.53 -14.41
N LEU A 27 -35.52 -36.48 -13.48
CA LEU A 27 -36.17 -37.77 -13.76
C LEU A 27 -37.68 -37.71 -13.56
N SER A 28 -38.14 -37.09 -12.47
CA SER A 28 -39.56 -36.93 -12.17
C SER A 28 -40.21 -35.74 -12.88
N LEU A 29 -39.40 -34.77 -13.32
CA LEU A 29 -39.84 -33.47 -13.85
C LEU A 29 -40.63 -32.66 -12.83
N GLU A 30 -40.41 -32.91 -11.54
CA GLU A 30 -41.07 -32.22 -10.43
C GLU A 30 -40.08 -31.37 -9.61
N ILE A 31 -40.60 -30.35 -8.94
CA ILE A 31 -39.82 -29.51 -8.02
C ILE A 31 -39.44 -30.36 -6.80
N SER A 32 -38.16 -30.62 -6.62
CA SER A 32 -37.64 -31.34 -5.46
C SER A 32 -37.40 -30.39 -4.27
N HIS A 33 -36.89 -29.19 -4.54
CA HIS A 33 -36.55 -28.18 -3.54
C HIS A 33 -36.87 -26.77 -4.03
N VAL A 34 -37.15 -25.87 -3.10
CA VAL A 34 -37.16 -24.42 -3.35
C VAL A 34 -35.91 -23.80 -2.74
N VAL A 35 -35.34 -22.81 -3.41
CA VAL A 35 -34.21 -22.04 -2.90
C VAL A 35 -34.76 -20.76 -2.27
N VAL A 36 -34.56 -20.59 -0.97
CA VAL A 36 -35.01 -19.42 -0.23
C VAL A 36 -33.80 -18.55 0.09
N ARG A 37 -33.86 -17.28 -0.32
CA ARG A 37 -32.87 -16.26 0.02
C ARG A 37 -33.27 -15.56 1.31
N GLU A 38 -32.39 -15.58 2.31
CA GLU A 38 -32.61 -14.88 3.58
C GLU A 38 -32.79 -13.36 3.40
N GLY A 39 -33.73 -12.75 4.13
CA GLY A 39 -34.09 -11.32 4.01
C GLY A 39 -33.06 -10.32 4.56
N ASN A 40 -31.99 -10.78 5.22
CA ASN A 40 -31.07 -9.92 5.96
C ASN A 40 -29.85 -9.46 5.14
N GLY A 41 -30.04 -8.67 4.06
CA GLY A 41 -29.02 -7.82 3.40
C GLY A 41 -27.77 -8.47 2.76
N GLN A 42 -27.41 -9.70 3.14
CA GLN A 42 -26.38 -10.59 2.61
C GLN A 42 -26.94 -12.01 2.53
N GLY A 43 -28.19 -12.13 2.08
CA GLY A 43 -28.98 -13.35 2.23
C GLY A 43 -28.31 -14.59 1.63
N VAL A 44 -28.08 -15.60 2.47
CA VAL A 44 -27.60 -16.91 2.04
C VAL A 44 -28.73 -17.64 1.34
N ASP A 45 -28.47 -18.20 0.15
CA ASP A 45 -29.43 -19.03 -0.58
C ASP A 45 -29.45 -20.43 0.07
N ARG A 46 -30.58 -20.84 0.65
CA ARG A 46 -30.76 -22.16 1.28
C ARG A 46 -31.67 -23.07 0.49
N ARG A 47 -31.33 -24.35 0.45
CA ARG A 47 -32.15 -25.40 -0.19
C ARG A 47 -33.16 -25.94 0.82
N VAL A 48 -34.44 -25.72 0.54
CA VAL A 48 -35.56 -26.18 1.35
C VAL A 48 -36.30 -27.28 0.57
N PRO A 49 -36.37 -28.52 1.09
CA PRO A 49 -37.13 -29.60 0.43
C PRO A 49 -38.60 -29.21 0.25
N ILE A 50 -39.21 -29.58 -0.88
CA ILE A 50 -40.62 -29.27 -1.16
C ILE A 50 -41.56 -29.81 -0.06
N GLY A 51 -41.21 -30.94 0.57
CA GLY A 51 -41.97 -31.53 1.67
C GLY A 51 -41.97 -30.72 2.97
N GLN A 52 -41.09 -29.73 3.11
CA GLN A 52 -41.12 -28.78 4.21
C GLN A 52 -42.15 -27.66 4.00
N ILE A 53 -42.77 -27.52 2.82
CA ILE A 53 -43.85 -26.56 2.62
C ILE A 53 -45.13 -27.14 3.25
N GLN A 54 -45.66 -26.45 4.26
CA GLN A 54 -46.89 -26.83 4.95
C GLN A 54 -48.11 -26.46 4.12
N GLU A 55 -48.17 -25.22 3.68
CA GLU A 55 -49.31 -24.62 3.00
C GLU A 55 -48.83 -23.50 2.08
N ILE A 56 -49.61 -23.24 1.03
CA ILE A 56 -49.42 -22.14 0.08
C ILE A 56 -50.72 -21.33 0.13
N PRO A 57 -50.82 -20.32 1.03
CA PRO A 57 -52.06 -19.58 1.24
C PRO A 57 -52.48 -18.76 0.02
N ASN A 58 -51.51 -18.23 -0.73
CA ASN A 58 -51.69 -17.48 -1.95
C ASN A 58 -50.47 -17.65 -2.87
N GLU A 59 -50.48 -17.05 -4.06
CA GLU A 59 -49.36 -17.15 -5.01
C GLU A 59 -48.11 -16.35 -4.59
N GLU A 60 -48.21 -15.49 -3.56
CA GLU A 60 -47.16 -14.58 -3.13
C GLU A 60 -46.45 -15.03 -1.84
N GLU A 61 -46.96 -16.05 -1.15
CA GLU A 61 -46.46 -16.50 0.15
C GLU A 61 -46.49 -18.03 0.27
N ILE A 62 -45.46 -18.58 0.92
CA ILE A 62 -45.37 -19.98 1.31
C ILE A 62 -45.13 -20.10 2.82
N VAL A 63 -45.76 -21.09 3.44
CA VAL A 63 -45.59 -21.41 4.86
C VAL A 63 -44.75 -22.67 4.97
N LEU A 64 -43.57 -22.55 5.60
CA LEU A 64 -42.68 -23.66 5.89
C LEU A 64 -43.05 -24.30 7.23
N ARG A 65 -42.95 -25.63 7.29
CA ARG A 65 -43.05 -26.41 8.52
C ARG A 65 -41.82 -26.15 9.37
N GLY A 66 -42.04 -25.91 10.66
CA GLY A 66 -40.98 -25.83 11.64
C GLY A 66 -40.60 -24.41 12.06
N SER A 67 -39.49 -24.32 12.81
CA SER A 67 -38.98 -23.07 13.37
C SER A 67 -37.94 -22.40 12.46
N ILE A 68 -37.59 -21.15 12.77
CA ILE A 68 -36.54 -20.41 12.07
C ILE A 68 -35.16 -21.07 12.24
N GLU A 69 -34.92 -21.73 13.37
CA GLU A 69 -33.67 -22.47 13.59
C GLU A 69 -33.55 -23.67 12.66
N GLU A 70 -34.65 -24.38 12.42
CA GLU A 70 -34.70 -25.49 11.46
C GLU A 70 -34.47 -25.00 10.03
N PHE A 71 -35.03 -23.84 9.66
CA PHE A 71 -34.74 -23.20 8.38
C PHE A 71 -33.26 -22.80 8.26
N LYS A 72 -32.66 -22.24 9.31
CA LYS A 72 -31.22 -21.90 9.32
C LYS A 72 -30.32 -23.15 9.27
N ALA A 73 -30.82 -24.31 9.69
CA ALA A 73 -30.13 -25.58 9.55
C ALA A 73 -30.21 -26.15 8.12
N CYS A 74 -31.10 -25.65 7.26
CA CYS A 74 -31.18 -26.09 5.87
C CYS A 74 -29.86 -25.82 5.12
N PRO A 75 -29.39 -26.78 4.28
CA PRO A 75 -28.13 -26.67 3.58
C PRO A 75 -28.07 -25.43 2.68
N VAL A 76 -26.93 -24.74 2.73
CA VAL A 76 -26.63 -23.67 1.76
C VAL A 76 -26.58 -24.26 0.35
N LEU A 77 -27.04 -23.49 -0.63
CA LEU A 77 -26.96 -23.83 -2.04
C LEU A 77 -25.49 -23.79 -2.48
N ASP A 78 -24.93 -24.96 -2.78
CA ASP A 78 -23.69 -25.06 -3.54
C ASP A 78 -24.01 -24.81 -5.02
N ARG A 79 -23.64 -23.63 -5.54
CA ARG A 79 -24.01 -23.22 -6.89
C ARG A 79 -23.36 -24.09 -7.97
N ASP A 80 -22.17 -24.62 -7.71
CA ASP A 80 -21.37 -25.39 -8.67
C ASP A 80 -21.93 -26.80 -8.88
N ALA A 81 -22.76 -27.27 -7.95
CA ALA A 81 -23.46 -28.55 -8.04
C ALA A 81 -24.71 -28.52 -8.96
N TYR A 82 -25.08 -27.35 -9.50
CA TYR A 82 -26.29 -27.19 -10.31
C TYR A 82 -26.04 -26.42 -11.61
N VAL A 83 -26.71 -26.83 -12.67
CA VAL A 83 -26.75 -26.15 -13.97
C VAL A 83 -28.11 -25.47 -14.16
N THR A 84 -28.17 -24.43 -14.99
CA THR A 84 -29.45 -23.84 -15.38
C THR A 84 -30.00 -24.52 -16.62
N HIS A 85 -31.29 -24.31 -16.90
CA HIS A 85 -31.90 -24.77 -18.16
C HIS A 85 -31.25 -24.14 -19.42
N HIS A 86 -30.50 -23.04 -19.29
CA HIS A 86 -29.71 -22.50 -20.41
C HIS A 86 -28.47 -23.34 -20.71
N ASP A 87 -27.93 -24.02 -19.70
CA ASP A 87 -26.71 -24.81 -19.82
C ASP A 87 -27.02 -26.25 -20.23
N VAL A 88 -28.18 -26.77 -19.83
CA VAL A 88 -28.68 -28.11 -20.13
C VAL A 88 -30.17 -28.06 -20.41
N GLU A 89 -30.56 -28.27 -21.67
CA GLU A 89 -31.96 -28.40 -22.06
C GLU A 89 -32.53 -29.76 -21.61
N ILE A 90 -33.65 -29.74 -20.88
CA ILE A 90 -34.40 -30.95 -20.53
C ILE A 90 -35.68 -30.94 -21.35
N ALA A 91 -35.82 -31.92 -22.25
CA ALA A 91 -36.99 -32.02 -23.10
C ALA A 91 -38.29 -32.09 -22.26
N HIS A 92 -39.31 -31.31 -22.67
CA HIS A 92 -40.64 -31.27 -22.06
C HIS A 92 -40.72 -30.78 -20.61
N LEU A 93 -39.64 -30.18 -20.08
CA LEU A 93 -39.67 -29.62 -18.73
C LEU A 93 -40.59 -28.39 -18.64
N GLU A 94 -40.55 -27.55 -19.68
CA GLU A 94 -41.36 -26.33 -19.80
C GLU A 94 -42.87 -26.63 -19.93
N ASP A 95 -43.24 -27.82 -20.38
CA ASP A 95 -44.64 -28.26 -20.52
C ASP A 95 -45.30 -28.55 -19.15
N ARG A 96 -44.50 -28.78 -18.09
CA ARG A 96 -44.97 -29.21 -16.77
C ARG A 96 -44.79 -28.18 -15.66
N LEU A 97 -43.99 -27.14 -15.90
CA LEU A 97 -43.60 -26.14 -14.91
C LEU A 97 -43.83 -24.74 -15.46
N HIS A 98 -44.70 -23.98 -14.79
CA HIS A 98 -44.95 -22.57 -15.13
C HIS A 98 -43.90 -21.66 -14.48
N VAL A 99 -42.66 -21.68 -15.00
CA VAL A 99 -41.52 -20.90 -14.47
C VAL A 99 -40.73 -20.26 -15.62
N GLU A 100 -40.21 -19.05 -15.43
CA GLU A 100 -39.40 -18.35 -16.46
C GLU A 100 -38.01 -19.00 -16.64
N PRO A 101 -37.49 -19.11 -17.89
CA PRO A 101 -36.17 -19.68 -18.16
C PRO A 101 -35.06 -18.89 -17.47
N GLY A 102 -34.25 -19.57 -16.63
CA GLY A 102 -33.12 -18.97 -15.89
C GLY A 102 -33.22 -19.06 -14.37
N GLU A 103 -34.41 -19.37 -13.86
CA GLU A 103 -34.69 -19.49 -12.42
C GLU A 103 -34.76 -20.95 -11.93
N ILE A 104 -34.60 -21.90 -12.86
CA ILE A 104 -34.58 -23.35 -12.62
C ILE A 104 -33.14 -23.85 -12.49
N LEU A 105 -32.90 -24.60 -11.42
CA LEU A 105 -31.67 -25.32 -11.18
C LEU A 105 -31.90 -26.83 -11.35
N VAL A 106 -30.99 -27.46 -12.08
CA VAL A 106 -30.95 -28.92 -12.25
C VAL A 106 -29.60 -29.41 -11.69
N PRO A 107 -29.55 -30.52 -10.95
CA PRO A 107 -28.28 -31.09 -10.51
C PRO A 107 -27.33 -31.32 -11.69
N LEU A 108 -26.06 -30.95 -11.53
CA LEU A 108 -25.02 -31.19 -12.54
C LEU A 108 -24.95 -32.72 -12.80
N PRO A 109 -25.05 -33.17 -14.06
CA PRO A 109 -25.04 -34.60 -14.39
C PRO A 109 -23.80 -35.30 -13.84
N GLN A 110 -23.96 -36.50 -13.26
CA GLN A 110 -22.85 -37.25 -12.66
C GLN A 110 -21.71 -37.54 -13.66
N LEU A 111 -22.03 -37.70 -14.96
CA LEU A 111 -21.06 -37.93 -16.02
C LEU A 111 -20.19 -36.69 -16.35
N GLU A 112 -20.67 -35.50 -16.00
CA GLU A 112 -19.94 -34.23 -16.15
C GLU A 112 -19.10 -33.88 -14.92
N GLN A 113 -19.25 -34.63 -13.82
CA GLN A 113 -18.48 -34.42 -12.60
C GLN A 113 -17.08 -35.02 -12.74
N GLY A 114 -16.05 -34.20 -12.51
CA GLY A 114 -14.67 -34.68 -12.40
C GLY A 114 -14.03 -35.16 -13.72
N VAL A 115 -14.48 -34.65 -14.87
CA VAL A 115 -13.95 -35.06 -16.20
C VAL A 115 -12.43 -34.80 -16.30
N PRO A 116 -11.58 -35.86 -16.37
CA PRO A 116 -10.12 -35.71 -16.31
C PRO A 116 -9.56 -34.87 -17.46
N ARG A 117 -10.19 -34.96 -18.63
CA ARG A 117 -9.82 -34.18 -19.83
C ARG A 117 -9.94 -32.67 -19.57
N ARG A 118 -11.03 -32.21 -18.94
CA ARG A 118 -11.25 -30.78 -18.67
C ARG A 118 -10.21 -30.24 -17.68
N SER A 119 -9.91 -31.01 -16.63
CA SER A 119 -8.87 -30.67 -15.67
C SER A 119 -7.48 -30.58 -16.33
N PHE A 120 -7.15 -31.54 -17.19
CA PHE A 120 -5.90 -31.53 -17.95
C PHE A 120 -5.75 -30.25 -18.80
N PHE A 121 -6.76 -29.90 -19.60
CA PHE A 121 -6.69 -28.69 -20.44
C PHE A 121 -6.61 -27.42 -19.61
N MET A 122 -7.38 -27.32 -18.52
CA MET A 122 -7.33 -26.17 -17.61
C MET A 122 -5.93 -26.01 -17.01
N ASN A 123 -5.35 -27.08 -16.47
CA ASN A 123 -4.00 -27.05 -15.89
C ASN A 123 -2.93 -26.70 -16.93
N MET A 124 -3.06 -27.22 -18.16
CA MET A 124 -2.15 -26.88 -19.26
C MET A 124 -2.26 -25.40 -19.64
N THR A 125 -3.46 -24.86 -19.75
CA THR A 125 -3.69 -23.42 -20.00
C THR A 125 -3.07 -22.56 -18.91
N HIS A 126 -3.23 -22.94 -17.64
CA HIS A 126 -2.58 -22.23 -16.53
C HIS A 126 -1.05 -22.30 -16.61
N ALA A 127 -0.48 -23.46 -16.96
CA ALA A 127 0.96 -23.62 -17.11
C ALA A 127 1.53 -22.73 -18.22
N ILE A 128 0.91 -22.76 -19.41
CA ILE A 128 1.33 -21.93 -20.56
C ILE A 128 1.13 -20.45 -20.24
N GLY A 129 -0.03 -20.08 -19.66
CA GLY A 129 -0.32 -18.70 -19.26
C GLY A 129 0.71 -18.17 -18.27
N THR A 130 1.12 -18.98 -17.30
CA THR A 130 2.17 -18.60 -16.33
C THR A 130 3.51 -18.39 -17.01
N LEU A 131 3.91 -19.30 -17.92
CA LEU A 131 5.18 -19.18 -18.67
C LEU A 131 5.25 -17.92 -19.54
N ILE A 132 4.12 -17.44 -20.06
CA ILE A 132 4.05 -16.20 -20.84
C ILE A 132 4.00 -14.97 -19.93
N ALA A 133 3.20 -15.02 -18.86
CA ALA A 133 2.98 -13.87 -17.98
C ALA A 133 4.23 -13.51 -17.17
N LEU A 134 5.00 -14.49 -16.70
CA LEU A 134 6.16 -14.29 -15.83
C LEU A 134 7.26 -13.42 -16.48
N PRO A 135 7.74 -13.69 -17.71
CA PRO A 135 8.75 -12.85 -18.37
C PRO A 135 8.23 -11.46 -18.73
N LEU A 136 6.92 -11.28 -18.93
CA LEU A 136 6.31 -9.96 -19.16
C LEU A 136 6.20 -9.14 -17.86
N ALA A 137 5.87 -9.80 -16.74
CA ALA A 137 5.78 -9.16 -15.43
C ALA A 137 7.15 -8.83 -14.83
N PHE A 138 8.16 -9.67 -15.10
CA PHE A 138 9.51 -9.51 -14.54
C PHE A 138 10.15 -8.13 -14.76
N PRO A 139 10.20 -7.54 -15.97
CA PRO A 139 10.83 -6.22 -16.17
C PRO A 139 10.10 -5.11 -15.40
N VAL A 140 8.77 -5.17 -15.30
CA VAL A 140 7.97 -4.21 -14.54
C VAL A 140 8.27 -4.35 -13.04
N LEU A 141 8.27 -5.58 -12.52
CA LEU A 141 8.60 -5.84 -11.13
C LEU A 141 10.04 -5.42 -10.80
N LYS A 142 11.00 -5.77 -11.65
CA LYS A 142 12.40 -5.35 -11.51
C LYS A 142 12.56 -3.84 -11.54
N TYR A 143 11.79 -3.13 -12.37
CA TYR A 143 11.79 -1.68 -12.41
C TYR A 143 11.25 -1.07 -11.11
N LEU A 144 10.10 -1.55 -10.63
CA LEU A 144 9.50 -1.09 -9.37
C LEU A 144 10.38 -1.38 -8.15
N MET A 145 11.11 -2.51 -8.17
CA MET A 145 12.03 -2.89 -7.10
C MET A 145 13.42 -2.26 -7.22
N LYS A 146 13.74 -1.54 -8.33
CA LYS A 146 15.05 -0.91 -8.55
C LYS A 146 15.53 -0.04 -7.37
N PRO A 147 14.68 0.77 -6.70
CA PRO A 147 15.11 1.54 -5.53
C PRO A 147 15.70 0.65 -4.43
N MET A 148 15.22 -0.58 -4.24
CA MET A 148 15.68 -1.46 -3.16
C MET A 148 17.12 -1.95 -3.32
N TYR A 149 17.64 -1.97 -4.55
CA TYR A 149 18.95 -2.58 -4.85
C TYR A 149 19.98 -1.57 -5.39
N LYS A 150 19.61 -0.30 -5.55
CA LYS A 150 20.53 0.74 -6.01
C LYS A 150 21.50 1.09 -4.87
N PRO A 151 22.83 1.11 -5.07
CA PRO A 151 23.77 1.56 -4.05
C PRO A 151 23.63 3.08 -3.81
N PHE A 152 24.00 3.55 -2.61
CA PHE A 152 24.06 4.99 -2.34
C PHE A 152 25.09 5.69 -3.24
N ASP A 153 24.76 6.87 -3.75
CA ASP A 153 25.76 7.74 -4.37
C ASP A 153 26.69 8.31 -3.27
N ASN A 154 27.91 7.78 -3.22
CA ASN A 154 28.96 8.20 -2.30
C ASN A 154 30.03 9.07 -2.99
N SER A 155 29.71 9.65 -4.16
CA SER A 155 30.63 10.50 -4.92
C SER A 155 30.93 11.82 -4.20
N TRP A 156 32.21 12.15 -4.13
CA TRP A 156 32.66 13.47 -3.68
C TRP A 156 32.51 14.50 -4.78
N PHE A 157 32.06 15.70 -4.41
CA PHE A 157 32.02 16.83 -5.32
C PHE A 157 32.27 18.14 -4.56
N SER A 158 32.82 19.12 -5.29
CA SER A 158 33.13 20.44 -4.75
C SER A 158 31.90 21.34 -4.77
N VAL A 159 31.59 21.97 -3.64
CA VAL A 159 30.46 22.91 -3.50
C VAL A 159 30.89 24.37 -3.41
N GLY A 160 32.18 24.63 -3.22
CA GLY A 160 32.73 25.99 -3.14
C GLY A 160 34.02 26.04 -2.33
N ASN A 161 34.42 27.24 -1.91
CA ASN A 161 35.69 27.45 -1.20
C ASN A 161 35.48 28.15 0.15
N VAL A 162 36.25 27.74 1.16
CA VAL A 162 36.20 28.27 2.53
C VAL A 162 36.55 29.75 2.64
N ARG A 163 37.19 30.34 1.62
CA ARG A 163 37.45 31.80 1.55
C ARG A 163 36.17 32.64 1.65
N LYS A 164 35.00 32.09 1.31
CA LYS A 164 33.70 32.77 1.50
C LYS A 164 33.29 32.88 2.98
N ILE A 165 33.86 32.04 3.84
CA ILE A 165 33.54 31.91 5.27
C ILE A 165 34.51 32.82 6.05
N LYS A 166 34.03 34.01 6.43
CA LYS A 166 34.88 35.04 7.07
C LYS A 166 34.76 35.06 8.59
N LYS A 167 33.58 34.75 9.13
CA LYS A 167 33.25 34.84 10.55
C LYS A 167 32.95 33.47 11.13
N GLU A 168 33.23 33.32 12.42
CA GLU A 168 32.94 32.12 13.19
C GLU A 168 31.49 32.09 13.63
N ASN A 169 30.95 30.88 13.84
CA ASN A 169 29.58 30.62 14.32
C ASN A 169 28.47 31.25 13.47
N ILE A 170 28.73 31.44 12.17
CA ILE A 170 27.75 31.92 11.19
C ILE A 170 27.59 30.88 10.09
N GLY A 171 26.33 30.58 9.74
CA GLY A 171 26.00 29.73 8.60
C GLY A 171 26.21 30.44 7.26
N TYR A 172 27.06 29.87 6.41
CA TYR A 172 27.25 30.29 5.02
C TYR A 172 26.60 29.29 4.07
N GLN A 173 25.76 29.78 3.15
CA GLN A 173 25.06 28.94 2.19
C GLN A 173 25.93 28.66 0.96
N PHE A 174 26.05 27.39 0.60
CA PHE A 174 26.61 26.97 -0.68
C PHE A 174 25.50 26.31 -1.49
N LYS A 175 25.24 26.82 -2.69
CA LYS A 175 24.26 26.28 -3.63
C LYS A 175 24.99 25.53 -4.73
N PHE A 176 24.42 24.41 -5.15
CA PHE A 176 24.93 23.60 -6.25
C PHE A 176 23.78 22.90 -6.95
N THR A 177 24.03 22.46 -8.18
CA THR A 177 23.05 21.74 -8.98
C THR A 177 23.46 20.27 -9.07
N ARG A 178 22.53 19.36 -8.82
CA ARG A 178 22.72 17.93 -9.08
C ARG A 178 21.76 17.48 -10.17
N GLY A 179 22.32 16.95 -11.24
CA GLY A 179 21.56 16.24 -12.26
C GLY A 179 21.17 14.87 -11.73
N PHE A 180 19.90 14.52 -11.84
CA PHE A 180 19.46 13.14 -11.65
C PHE A 180 18.63 12.73 -12.87
N LYS A 181 18.96 11.54 -13.40
CA LYS A 181 18.26 10.95 -14.54
C LYS A 181 17.42 9.78 -14.05
N GLU A 182 16.12 10.02 -13.94
CA GLU A 182 15.15 8.95 -13.67
C GLU A 182 14.66 8.33 -14.96
N ALA A 183 15.20 7.17 -15.30
CA ALA A 183 14.73 6.30 -16.38
C ALA A 183 14.31 7.04 -17.68
N PHE A 184 13.01 7.30 -17.85
CA PHE A 184 12.41 7.95 -19.02
C PHE A 184 12.23 9.47 -18.88
N MET A 185 12.37 10.04 -17.68
CA MET A 185 12.33 11.48 -17.49
C MET A 185 13.62 12.14 -18.01
N PRO A 186 13.52 13.33 -18.62
CA PRO A 186 14.70 14.12 -18.97
C PRO A 186 15.53 14.37 -17.70
N GLU A 187 16.84 14.52 -17.87
CA GLU A 187 17.74 14.81 -16.75
C GLU A 187 17.28 16.09 -16.04
N GLN A 188 16.81 15.93 -14.81
CA GLN A 188 16.33 17.04 -14.01
C GLN A 188 17.49 17.59 -13.20
N GLN A 189 17.65 18.91 -13.26
CA GLN A 189 18.64 19.64 -12.49
C GLN A 189 17.97 20.15 -11.21
N ILE A 190 18.29 19.56 -10.06
CA ILE A 190 17.81 20.06 -8.77
C ILE A 190 18.84 21.03 -8.22
N GLU A 191 18.40 22.27 -7.98
CA GLU A 191 19.14 23.19 -7.13
C GLU A 191 19.06 22.75 -5.68
N LYS A 192 20.20 22.39 -5.12
CA LYS A 192 20.37 22.01 -3.73
C LYS A 192 21.28 23.00 -3.04
N ASN A 193 21.24 22.98 -1.72
CA ASN A 193 22.12 23.79 -0.90
C ASN A 193 22.58 23.05 0.34
N ILE A 194 23.72 23.48 0.85
CA ILE A 194 24.23 23.10 2.15
C ILE A 194 24.63 24.36 2.92
N TRP A 195 24.76 24.20 4.23
CA TRP A 195 25.24 25.23 5.13
C TRP A 195 26.59 24.82 5.69
N VAL A 196 27.58 25.71 5.62
CA VAL A 196 28.88 25.47 6.25
C VAL A 196 29.09 26.53 7.32
N VAL A 197 29.45 26.07 8.53
CA VAL A 197 29.76 26.91 9.68
C VAL A 197 31.23 26.72 10.02
N LYS A 198 31.97 27.83 10.19
CA LYS A 198 33.28 27.80 10.87
C LYS A 198 33.02 27.76 12.37
N ALA A 199 33.12 26.58 12.96
CA ALA A 199 32.73 26.28 14.33
C ALA A 199 33.88 26.53 15.31
N THR A 200 33.59 27.23 16.41
CA THR A 200 34.48 27.30 17.58
C THR A 200 34.59 25.92 18.25
N PRO A 201 35.60 25.68 19.12
CA PRO A 201 35.74 24.42 19.86
C PRO A 201 34.49 24.04 20.67
N GLU A 202 33.73 25.03 21.15
CA GLU A 202 32.47 24.83 21.87
C GLU A 202 31.39 24.23 20.96
N VAL A 203 31.21 24.80 19.76
CA VAL A 203 30.26 24.32 18.76
C VAL A 203 30.68 22.94 18.24
N GLN A 204 31.97 22.71 18.02
CA GLN A 204 32.49 21.38 17.66
C GLN A 204 32.14 20.34 18.72
N LYS A 205 32.32 20.66 20.00
CA LYS A 205 31.94 19.78 21.11
C LYS A 205 30.43 19.57 21.18
N ALA A 206 29.62 20.61 20.93
CA ALA A 206 28.16 20.50 20.91
C ALA A 206 27.67 19.57 19.78
N VAL A 207 28.27 19.64 18.59
CA VAL A 207 27.89 18.82 17.43
C VAL A 207 28.40 17.38 17.53
N TYR A 208 29.66 17.20 17.92
CA TYR A 208 30.35 15.92 17.85
C TYR A 208 30.53 15.22 19.21
N GLY A 209 30.23 15.88 20.32
CA GLY A 209 30.45 15.35 21.67
C GLY A 209 31.92 15.04 21.97
N GLY A 210 32.85 15.63 21.22
CA GLY A 210 34.29 15.35 21.30
C GLY A 210 34.75 14.05 20.62
N LYS A 211 33.88 13.37 19.87
CA LYS A 211 34.21 12.13 19.13
C LYS A 211 34.02 12.31 17.63
N ASP A 212 34.85 11.65 16.84
CA ASP A 212 34.72 11.64 15.39
C ASP A 212 33.36 11.06 14.95
N LYS A 213 32.71 11.67 13.95
CA LYS A 213 31.43 11.21 13.40
C LYS A 213 31.65 10.38 12.15
N LYS A 214 31.27 9.10 12.22
CA LYS A 214 31.36 8.15 11.10
C LYS A 214 30.08 8.17 10.26
N PHE A 215 30.23 8.02 8.95
CA PHE A 215 29.15 7.87 7.99
C PHE A 215 29.25 6.51 7.34
N TYR A 216 28.10 5.87 7.12
CA TYR A 216 28.02 4.48 6.67
C TYR A 216 27.28 4.37 5.34
N ASP A 217 27.63 3.34 4.57
CA ASP A 217 26.92 2.92 3.37
C ASP A 217 25.74 2.00 3.73
N HIS A 218 24.93 1.60 2.73
CA HIS A 218 23.83 0.65 2.92
C HIS A 218 24.30 -0.71 3.47
N LYS A 219 25.55 -1.10 3.16
CA LYS A 219 26.18 -2.33 3.64
C LYS A 219 26.77 -2.22 5.06
N GLY A 220 26.77 -1.03 5.66
CA GLY A 220 27.41 -0.78 6.95
C GLY A 220 28.91 -0.43 6.88
N ASP A 221 29.48 -0.37 5.68
CA ASP A 221 30.87 0.06 5.47
C ASP A 221 31.04 1.56 5.77
N VAL A 222 32.17 1.94 6.36
CA VAL A 222 32.46 3.35 6.67
C VAL A 222 32.83 4.08 5.38
N VAL A 223 31.99 5.03 4.98
CA VAL A 223 32.21 5.90 3.80
C VAL A 223 33.17 7.03 4.14
N TRP A 224 32.98 7.66 5.30
CA TRP A 224 33.77 8.81 5.71
C TRP A 224 33.71 9.02 7.23
N VAL A 225 34.68 9.78 7.75
CA VAL A 225 34.74 10.17 9.15
C VAL A 225 35.01 11.67 9.26
N ASN A 226 34.02 12.44 9.70
CA ASN A 226 34.24 13.83 10.06
C ASN A 226 35.04 13.87 11.38
N LYS A 227 36.21 14.51 11.33
CA LYS A 227 37.05 14.72 12.50
C LYS A 227 36.46 15.78 13.41
N ALA A 228 36.32 15.47 14.70
CA ALA A 228 35.69 16.38 15.66
C ALA A 228 36.44 17.71 15.83
N LYS A 229 37.75 17.72 15.56
CA LYS A 229 38.62 18.91 15.68
C LYS A 229 38.67 19.79 14.42
N THR A 230 37.99 19.39 13.34
CA THR A 230 37.98 20.17 12.10
C THR A 230 37.11 21.42 12.29
N PRO A 231 37.61 22.62 11.94
CA PRO A 231 36.90 23.87 12.22
C PRO A 231 35.67 24.11 11.33
N TYR A 232 35.42 23.27 10.32
CA TYR A 232 34.29 23.43 9.42
C TYR A 232 33.29 22.29 9.63
N ILE A 233 32.03 22.65 9.82
CA ILE A 233 30.91 21.72 9.93
C ILE A 233 29.91 22.01 8.81
N GLY A 234 29.57 20.97 8.05
CA GLY A 234 28.59 21.04 6.97
C GLY A 234 27.25 20.47 7.43
N PHE A 235 26.17 21.22 7.24
CA PHE A 235 24.80 20.81 7.47
C PHE A 235 24.02 20.72 6.15
N SER A 236 23.10 19.76 6.06
CA SER A 236 22.14 19.63 4.96
C SER A 236 21.26 20.87 4.85
N GLY A 237 20.96 21.33 3.64
CA GLY A 237 20.01 22.43 3.44
C GLY A 237 18.56 22.13 3.82
N LYS A 238 18.23 20.88 4.18
CA LYS A 238 16.87 20.41 4.48
C LYS A 238 16.61 20.37 5.99
N CYS A 239 15.49 20.94 6.41
CA CYS A 239 14.99 20.90 7.78
C CYS A 239 14.53 19.47 8.15
N PRO A 240 14.99 18.88 9.28
CA PRO A 240 14.55 17.56 9.74
C PRO A 240 13.05 17.39 10.01
N HIS A 241 12.28 18.47 10.08
CA HIS A 241 10.83 18.41 10.25
C HIS A 241 10.14 17.81 9.02
N LEU A 242 10.11 18.53 7.89
CA LEU A 242 9.43 18.12 6.66
C LEU A 242 10.26 18.37 5.38
N GLY A 243 11.57 18.61 5.53
CA GLY A 243 12.49 18.75 4.39
C GLY A 243 12.57 20.16 3.78
N CYS A 244 11.85 21.14 4.31
CA CYS A 244 11.93 22.52 3.84
C CYS A 244 13.35 23.11 3.92
N GLY A 245 13.68 24.00 2.98
CA GLY A 245 14.87 24.84 3.07
C GLY A 245 14.78 25.83 4.24
N TYR A 246 15.88 26.02 4.96
CA TYR A 246 15.99 27.00 6.06
C TYR A 246 17.13 28.00 5.79
N LYS A 247 17.13 29.13 6.52
CA LYS A 247 18.10 30.21 6.33
C LYS A 247 18.74 30.65 7.64
N TRP A 248 20.00 31.08 7.57
CA TRP A 248 20.63 31.83 8.66
C TRP A 248 19.98 33.22 8.79
N ARG A 249 19.55 33.59 10.00
CA ARG A 249 18.84 34.83 10.31
C ARG A 249 19.31 35.41 11.63
N ARG A 250 19.47 36.72 11.68
CA ARG A 250 19.62 37.49 12.92
C ARG A 250 18.30 38.18 13.21
N THR A 251 17.82 38.05 14.44
CA THR A 251 16.56 38.66 14.88
C THR A 251 16.80 39.39 16.20
N LYS A 252 15.80 40.15 16.67
CA LYS A 252 15.91 40.85 17.96
C LYS A 252 16.16 39.88 19.13
N ASN A 253 15.57 38.68 19.06
CA ASN A 253 15.72 37.65 20.09
C ASN A 253 17.01 36.82 19.91
N PHE A 254 17.58 36.82 18.71
CA PHE A 254 18.80 36.07 18.36
C PHE A 254 19.78 36.99 17.61
N PRO A 255 20.49 37.89 18.32
CA PRO A 255 21.37 38.89 17.70
C PRO A 255 22.59 38.24 17.01
N ASP A 256 23.10 37.15 17.56
CA ASP A 256 24.25 36.41 17.01
C ASP A 256 23.88 35.62 15.74
N GLY A 257 22.63 35.17 15.70
CA GLY A 257 21.99 34.52 14.56
C GLY A 257 21.64 33.06 14.84
N VAL A 258 20.64 32.58 14.12
CA VAL A 258 20.10 31.22 14.22
C VAL A 258 19.75 30.70 12.82
N PHE A 259 19.69 29.38 12.68
CA PHE A 259 19.02 28.77 11.54
C PHE A 259 17.51 28.78 11.76
N LEU A 260 16.78 29.45 10.87
CA LEU A 260 15.33 29.58 10.95
C LEU A 260 14.68 28.89 9.74
N CYS A 261 13.83 27.91 10.02
CA CYS A 261 12.98 27.27 9.01
C CYS A 261 11.62 27.98 8.94
N PRO A 262 11.26 28.63 7.81
CA PRO A 262 10.04 29.44 7.72
C PRO A 262 8.75 28.60 7.62
N CYS A 263 8.82 27.31 7.32
CA CYS A 263 7.63 26.49 7.07
C CYS A 263 6.78 26.28 8.34
N HIS A 264 7.43 25.92 9.46
CA HIS A 264 6.76 25.65 10.74
C HIS A 264 7.56 26.22 11.92
N LEU A 265 8.39 27.23 11.64
CA LEU A 265 9.16 28.00 12.62
C LEU A 265 10.10 27.18 13.51
N SER A 266 10.68 26.09 12.99
CA SER A 266 11.78 25.41 13.69
C SER A 266 13.02 26.30 13.73
N ILE A 267 13.55 26.51 14.93
CA ILE A 267 14.72 27.34 15.21
C ILE A 267 15.86 26.44 15.67
N TYR A 268 17.05 26.66 15.13
CA TYR A 268 18.26 25.95 15.54
C TYR A 268 19.40 26.92 15.83
N ASP A 269 20.23 26.57 16.79
CA ASP A 269 21.47 27.30 17.09
C ASP A 269 22.55 27.06 16.01
N GLU A 270 23.72 27.67 16.17
CA GLU A 270 24.90 27.51 15.30
C GLU A 270 25.43 26.06 15.24
N ALA A 271 25.17 25.26 16.26
CA ALA A 271 25.46 23.82 16.30
C ALA A 271 24.36 22.99 15.63
N GLY A 272 23.27 23.62 15.19
CA GLY A 272 22.12 22.96 14.58
C GLY A 272 21.23 22.22 15.58
N LYS A 273 21.40 22.44 16.88
CA LYS A 273 20.50 21.92 17.92
C LYS A 273 19.18 22.67 17.86
N VAL A 274 18.07 21.92 18.01
CA VAL A 274 16.73 22.50 18.08
C VAL A 274 16.62 23.37 19.33
N LEU A 275 16.30 24.65 19.14
CA LEU A 275 15.96 25.58 20.20
C LEU A 275 14.44 25.63 20.41
N ASP A 276 13.68 25.64 19.31
CA ASP A 276 12.22 25.72 19.33
C ASP A 276 11.60 25.13 18.05
N GLY A 277 10.31 24.83 18.10
CA GLY A 277 9.49 24.35 16.99
C GLY A 277 9.42 22.81 16.85
N PRO A 278 8.71 22.31 15.81
CA PRO A 278 8.29 20.91 15.72
C PRO A 278 9.36 19.95 15.20
N ALA A 279 10.61 20.40 15.03
CA ALA A 279 11.65 19.56 14.46
C ALA A 279 12.01 18.41 15.40
N PRO A 280 11.97 17.14 14.94
CA PRO A 280 12.15 15.99 15.82
C PRO A 280 13.61 15.77 16.27
N ARG A 281 14.58 16.45 15.64
CA ARG A 281 16.02 16.28 15.86
C ARG A 281 16.82 17.47 15.31
N SER A 282 18.09 17.56 15.72
CA SER A 282 19.07 18.53 15.23
C SER A 282 19.33 18.42 13.72
N LEU A 283 19.88 19.49 13.14
CA LEU A 283 20.25 19.56 11.72
C LEU A 283 21.21 18.43 11.30
N ASP A 284 21.03 17.97 10.07
CA ASP A 284 21.80 16.86 9.53
C ASP A 284 23.22 17.27 9.15
N VAL A 285 24.21 16.80 9.92
CA VAL A 285 25.63 16.93 9.56
C VAL A 285 25.94 16.04 8.34
N LEU A 286 26.65 16.59 7.37
CA LEU A 286 27.05 15.91 6.14
C LEU A 286 28.50 15.41 6.18
N PRO A 287 28.83 14.33 5.43
CA PRO A 287 30.22 13.97 5.18
C PRO A 287 30.89 15.10 4.40
N MET A 288 31.91 15.72 5.00
CA MET A 288 32.56 16.90 4.45
C MET A 288 34.06 16.85 4.68
N GLN A 289 34.81 17.36 3.70
CA GLN A 289 36.24 17.63 3.83
C GLN A 289 36.59 18.95 3.16
N VAL A 290 37.73 19.52 3.57
CA VAL A 290 38.31 20.71 2.93
C VAL A 290 39.68 20.31 2.40
N ASN A 291 39.91 20.47 1.10
CA ASN A 291 41.20 20.13 0.50
C ASN A 291 42.26 21.23 0.77
N ALA A 292 43.51 20.98 0.38
CA ALA A 292 44.62 21.92 0.59
C ALA A 292 44.42 23.28 -0.12
N ALA A 293 43.64 23.33 -1.20
CA ALA A 293 43.29 24.56 -1.90
C ALA A 293 42.14 25.36 -1.21
N GLY A 294 41.57 24.81 -0.13
CA GLY A 294 40.46 25.39 0.60
C GLY A 294 39.09 25.11 -0.04
N GLU A 295 39.00 24.17 -0.97
CA GLU A 295 37.72 23.75 -1.54
C GLU A 295 36.98 22.83 -0.58
N VAL A 296 35.71 23.14 -0.36
CA VAL A 296 34.77 22.34 0.40
C VAL A 296 34.23 21.25 -0.50
N GLN A 297 34.49 20.00 -0.13
CA GLN A 297 33.94 18.84 -0.80
C GLN A 297 32.98 18.13 0.14
N ILE A 298 31.88 17.61 -0.41
CA ILE A 298 30.90 16.83 0.34
C ILE A 298 30.49 15.57 -0.42
N ILE A 299 29.89 14.64 0.32
CA ILE A 299 29.03 13.60 -0.23
C ILE A 299 27.59 14.06 -0.02
N ASP A 300 26.79 14.05 -1.08
CA ASP A 300 25.39 14.49 -1.04
C ASP A 300 24.52 13.43 -0.36
N VAL A 301 24.46 13.48 0.96
CA VAL A 301 23.65 12.57 1.77
C VAL A 301 22.33 13.22 2.11
N GLU A 302 21.23 12.54 1.76
CA GLU A 302 19.90 12.91 2.21
C GLU A 302 19.43 12.02 3.36
N TYR A 303 18.70 12.61 4.29
CA TYR A 303 18.11 11.91 5.42
C TYR A 303 16.59 12.08 5.43
N LYS A 304 15.89 11.07 5.92
CA LYS A 304 14.44 11.09 6.08
C LYS A 304 14.04 12.20 7.06
N ALA A 305 13.11 13.05 6.63
CA ALA A 305 12.47 14.06 7.46
C ALA A 305 11.33 13.45 8.29
N GLY A 306 10.93 14.13 9.37
CA GLY A 306 9.78 13.78 10.21
C GLY A 306 10.04 12.67 11.22
N VAL A 307 11.29 12.18 11.31
CA VAL A 307 11.68 11.08 12.21
C VAL A 307 12.79 11.52 13.16
N LYS A 308 12.80 10.98 14.38
CA LYS A 308 13.83 11.28 15.39
C LYS A 308 15.21 10.67 15.05
N GLY A 309 15.23 9.57 14.31
CA GLY A 309 16.47 8.92 13.86
C GLY A 309 17.03 9.53 12.58
N GLN A 310 18.36 9.52 12.42
CA GLN A 310 19.01 9.86 11.14
C GLN A 310 18.99 8.63 10.23
N ILE A 311 18.01 8.55 9.32
CA ILE A 311 17.88 7.46 8.35
C ILE A 311 18.25 8.00 6.97
N ARG A 312 19.34 7.48 6.39
CA ARG A 312 19.82 7.90 5.05
C ARG A 312 18.87 7.41 3.95
N LEU A 313 18.59 8.27 2.97
CA LEU A 313 17.81 7.97 1.77
C LEU A 313 18.72 7.61 0.59
N LEU A 314 18.16 6.82 -0.34
CA LEU A 314 18.81 6.28 -1.54
C LEU A 314 18.87 7.26 -2.72
#